data_AF-A0A842KK01-F1
#
_entry.id   AF-A0A842KK01-F1
#
_cell.length_a   1.000
_cell.length_b   1.000
_cell.length_c   1.000
_cell.angle_alpha   90.00
_cell.angle_beta   90.00
_cell.angle_gamma   90.00
#
_symmetry.space_group_name_H-M   'P 1'
#
loop_
_entity.id
_entity.type
_entity.pdbx_description
1 polymer ?
#
loop_
_entity_poly.entity_id
_entity_poly.type
_entity_poly.pdbx_seq_one_letter_code
_entity_poly.pdbx_strand_id
1 'polypeptide(L)'
;MKKVFLVLVILLLLGCIKNEDMENDGLPDEIEEKGWSISVLYAGERASTRYNVTSDPRKVDTDGDGLTDFEESPYSGNLFPTDPRKVDTDGDGLTDYEELKIFETNPINWKDDIDGDNVWWNSDYEEISFYRKIGISDEKIREFIRNPDVDGDGVFDGGDIDPLRDLRVDIVIKWIKIISDMGDKDSAIEMVINISSGLNSTQNDEIIVLPGENFTSNQTFHLDLDDRGEPGNGTSPIWIILYDMDTKLAERNYNDYIWEYDIIRIYGNSSFYKNLKIPDDCGEYYINGADGEMCFEIIDASIGV
;
A
#
# COMPACT_ATOMS: atom_id res chain seq x y z
N MET A 1 -7.51 -53.23 -73.90
CA MET A 1 -8.98 -53.24 -74.03
C MET A 1 -9.58 -53.42 -72.64
N LYS A 2 -9.92 -52.32 -71.95
CA LYS A 2 -10.35 -52.35 -70.54
C LYS A 2 -11.87 -52.56 -70.46
N LYS A 3 -12.29 -53.58 -69.72
CA LYS A 3 -13.69 -53.92 -69.43
C LYS A 3 -14.09 -53.38 -68.05
N VAL A 4 -15.21 -52.67 -68.03
CA VAL A 4 -16.40 -52.86 -67.17
C VAL A 4 -16.24 -52.72 -65.64
N PHE A 5 -16.92 -51.68 -65.12
CA PHE A 5 -17.71 -51.58 -63.88
C PHE A 5 -17.18 -52.23 -62.59
N LEU A 6 -16.78 -51.38 -61.63
CA LEU A 6 -17.13 -51.55 -60.23
C LEU A 6 -17.34 -50.17 -59.61
N VAL A 7 -18.59 -49.70 -59.67
CA VAL A 7 -19.11 -48.70 -58.74
C VAL A 7 -19.25 -49.45 -57.41
N LEU A 8 -18.23 -49.36 -56.56
CA LEU A 8 -18.35 -49.74 -55.16
C LEU A 8 -18.31 -48.45 -54.34
N VAL A 9 -19.47 -48.16 -53.77
CA VAL A 9 -19.73 -47.15 -52.76
C VAL A 9 -18.68 -47.29 -51.66
N ILE A 10 -17.70 -46.38 -51.64
CA ILE A 10 -16.90 -46.05 -50.45
C ILE A 10 -17.25 -44.60 -50.08
N LEU A 11 -18.55 -44.35 -49.97
CA LEU A 11 -19.10 -43.41 -48.99
C LEU A 11 -19.52 -44.30 -47.82
N LEU A 12 -18.71 -44.36 -46.75
CA LEU A 12 -19.04 -44.80 -45.37
C LEU A 12 -17.76 -45.13 -44.56
N LEU A 13 -16.68 -44.38 -44.75
CA LEU A 13 -15.59 -44.24 -43.76
C LEU A 13 -15.17 -42.77 -43.63
N LEU A 14 -16.11 -41.85 -43.85
CA LEU A 14 -16.15 -40.66 -43.00
C LEU A 14 -16.72 -41.16 -41.69
N GLY A 15 -15.86 -41.71 -40.84
CA GLY A 15 -16.15 -41.71 -39.42
C GLY A 15 -16.54 -40.27 -39.10
N CYS A 16 -17.77 -40.10 -38.59
CA CYS A 16 -18.19 -38.84 -38.03
C CYS A 16 -17.10 -38.47 -37.02
N ILE A 17 -16.26 -37.48 -37.32
CA ILE A 17 -15.65 -36.70 -36.25
C ILE A 17 -16.86 -35.95 -35.71
N LYS A 18 -17.57 -36.59 -34.79
CA LYS A 18 -18.48 -35.85 -33.94
C LYS A 18 -17.55 -34.94 -33.16
N ASN A 19 -17.61 -33.63 -33.42
CA ASN A 19 -17.46 -32.67 -32.35
C ASN A 19 -18.64 -32.92 -31.41
N GLU A 20 -18.54 -34.02 -30.65
CA GLU A 20 -19.34 -34.20 -29.46
C GLU A 20 -18.84 -33.17 -28.45
N ASP A 21 -19.80 -32.50 -27.85
CA ASP A 21 -19.69 -31.48 -26.82
C ASP A 21 -20.86 -31.84 -25.89
N MET A 22 -20.58 -32.64 -24.87
CA MET A 22 -21.58 -33.36 -24.08
C MET A 22 -22.33 -32.40 -23.15
N GLU A 23 -21.66 -31.37 -22.66
CA GLU A 23 -22.16 -30.35 -21.74
C GLU A 23 -22.61 -29.06 -22.45
N ASN A 24 -22.29 -28.89 -23.74
CA ASN A 24 -22.62 -27.74 -24.58
C ASN A 24 -22.04 -26.42 -24.05
N ASP A 25 -20.83 -26.45 -23.50
CA ASP A 25 -20.10 -25.26 -23.06
C ASP A 25 -19.29 -24.61 -24.20
N GLY A 26 -19.13 -25.32 -25.33
CA GLY A 26 -18.39 -24.88 -26.50
C GLY A 26 -16.99 -25.48 -26.65
N LEU A 27 -16.55 -26.31 -25.70
CA LEU A 27 -15.30 -27.06 -25.75
C LEU A 27 -15.59 -28.51 -26.18
N PRO A 28 -15.06 -29.00 -27.31
CA PRO A 28 -15.35 -30.38 -27.73
C PRO A 28 -14.72 -31.42 -26.79
N ASP A 29 -15.43 -32.53 -26.51
CA ASP A 29 -14.98 -33.63 -25.64
C ASP A 29 -13.55 -34.11 -25.97
N GLU A 30 -13.17 -34.14 -27.26
CA GLU A 30 -11.82 -34.54 -27.69
C GLU A 30 -10.73 -33.60 -27.13
N ILE A 31 -11.01 -32.31 -27.06
CA ILE A 31 -10.10 -31.30 -26.53
C ILE A 31 -10.03 -31.40 -25.01
N GLU A 32 -11.15 -31.62 -24.35
CA GLU A 32 -11.23 -31.80 -22.90
C GLU A 32 -10.43 -33.01 -22.42
N GLU A 33 -10.60 -34.16 -23.08
CA GLU A 33 -9.91 -35.40 -22.74
C GLU A 33 -8.41 -35.36 -23.11
N LYS A 34 -8.07 -34.73 -24.24
CA LYS A 34 -6.68 -34.63 -24.72
C LYS A 34 -5.88 -33.55 -23.99
N GLY A 35 -6.56 -32.48 -23.61
CA GLY A 35 -5.99 -31.36 -22.90
C GLY A 35 -5.19 -30.37 -23.75
N TRP A 36 -4.75 -29.31 -23.07
CA TRP A 36 -3.83 -28.29 -23.58
C TRP A 36 -2.69 -28.06 -22.59
N SER A 37 -1.63 -27.38 -23.03
CA SER A 37 -0.49 -27.05 -22.16
C SER A 37 -0.60 -25.63 -21.64
N ILE A 38 -0.45 -25.44 -20.33
CA ILE A 38 -0.33 -24.13 -19.67
C ILE A 38 1.03 -23.99 -19.00
N SER A 39 1.45 -22.76 -18.70
CA SER A 39 2.67 -22.46 -17.93
C SER A 39 2.30 -21.54 -16.78
N VAL A 40 2.47 -22.01 -15.55
CA VAL A 40 2.02 -21.31 -14.34
C VAL A 40 3.22 -20.98 -13.46
N LEU A 41 3.32 -19.74 -12.98
CA LEU A 41 4.21 -19.40 -11.86
C LEU A 41 3.39 -19.46 -10.58
N TYR A 42 3.63 -20.48 -9.75
CA TYR A 42 2.86 -20.68 -8.52
C TYR A 42 3.34 -19.80 -7.36
N ALA A 43 2.43 -19.49 -6.45
CA ALA A 43 2.71 -18.79 -5.19
C ALA A 43 3.93 -19.38 -4.46
N GLY A 44 4.89 -18.52 -4.15
CA GLY A 44 6.16 -18.88 -3.50
C GLY A 44 7.21 -19.54 -4.40
N GLU A 45 6.89 -19.83 -5.67
CA GLU A 45 7.85 -20.33 -6.65
C GLU A 45 8.59 -19.19 -7.37
N ARG A 46 9.75 -19.53 -7.95
CA ARG A 46 10.64 -18.59 -8.67
C ARG A 46 10.71 -18.83 -10.16
N ALA A 47 10.09 -19.90 -10.65
CA ALA A 47 10.13 -20.29 -12.04
C ALA A 47 8.79 -20.94 -12.40
N SER A 48 8.34 -20.72 -13.63
CA SER A 48 7.09 -21.29 -14.09
C SER A 48 7.22 -22.78 -14.37
N THR A 49 6.14 -23.50 -14.07
CA THR A 49 5.97 -24.92 -14.33
C THR A 49 5.01 -25.09 -15.51
N ARG A 50 5.46 -25.82 -16.54
CA ARG A 50 4.65 -26.14 -17.72
C ARG A 50 4.12 -27.57 -17.63
N TYR A 51 2.81 -27.74 -17.77
CA TYR A 51 2.15 -29.04 -17.72
C TYR A 51 0.90 -29.05 -18.61
N ASN A 52 0.32 -30.24 -18.79
CA ASN A 52 -0.93 -30.40 -19.54
C ASN A 52 -2.10 -30.49 -18.57
N VAL A 53 -3.18 -29.81 -18.90
CA VAL A 53 -4.46 -29.77 -18.16
C VAL A 53 -5.56 -30.39 -19.01
N THR A 54 -6.63 -30.83 -18.35
CA THR A 54 -7.80 -31.52 -18.95
C THR A 54 -9.02 -31.16 -18.11
N SER A 55 -10.21 -31.07 -18.71
CA SER A 55 -11.48 -30.90 -18.00
C SER A 55 -12.25 -32.23 -17.87
N ASP A 56 -13.49 -32.21 -17.37
CA ASP A 56 -14.43 -33.34 -17.35
C ASP A 56 -15.54 -33.07 -18.39
N PRO A 57 -15.63 -33.87 -19.49
CA PRO A 57 -16.58 -33.68 -20.61
C PRO A 57 -18.02 -34.05 -20.24
N ARG A 58 -18.41 -33.79 -19.00
CA ARG A 58 -19.75 -33.97 -18.44
C ARG A 58 -20.14 -32.79 -17.56
N LYS A 59 -19.24 -31.83 -17.40
CA LYS A 59 -19.42 -30.66 -16.56
C LYS A 59 -19.07 -29.45 -17.40
N VAL A 60 -19.95 -28.46 -17.37
CA VAL A 60 -19.70 -27.15 -18.00
C VAL A 60 -18.53 -26.41 -17.33
N ASP A 61 -18.30 -26.71 -16.05
CA ASP A 61 -17.35 -26.06 -15.16
C ASP A 61 -16.82 -27.18 -14.25
N THR A 62 -15.58 -27.59 -14.48
CA THR A 62 -15.04 -28.83 -13.90
C THR A 62 -14.72 -28.69 -12.41
N ASP A 63 -14.20 -27.55 -11.97
CA ASP A 63 -13.80 -27.27 -10.59
C ASP A 63 -14.78 -26.41 -9.78
N GLY A 64 -15.72 -25.75 -10.45
CA GLY A 64 -16.84 -25.04 -9.84
C GLY A 64 -16.52 -23.62 -9.40
N ASP A 65 -15.54 -22.95 -10.01
CA ASP A 65 -15.21 -21.55 -9.68
C ASP A 65 -16.13 -20.52 -10.35
N GLY A 66 -16.92 -20.93 -11.34
CA GLY A 66 -17.83 -20.10 -12.11
C GLY A 66 -17.36 -19.72 -13.52
N LEU A 67 -16.19 -20.18 -13.95
CA LEU A 67 -15.74 -20.19 -15.34
C LEU A 67 -16.14 -21.51 -16.01
N THR A 68 -16.50 -21.43 -17.29
CA THR A 68 -16.68 -22.65 -18.08
C THR A 68 -15.33 -23.23 -18.53
N ASP A 69 -15.24 -24.54 -18.71
CA ASP A 69 -14.01 -25.19 -19.19
C ASP A 69 -13.57 -24.60 -20.54
N PHE A 70 -14.53 -24.21 -21.39
CA PHE A 70 -14.27 -23.41 -22.59
C PHE A 70 -13.60 -22.06 -22.30
N GLU A 71 -14.09 -21.27 -21.35
CA GLU A 71 -13.53 -19.95 -20.97
C GLU A 71 -12.10 -20.05 -20.44
N GLU A 72 -11.81 -21.09 -19.68
CA GLU A 72 -10.48 -21.41 -19.16
C GLU A 72 -9.51 -21.90 -20.24
N SER A 73 -10.03 -22.41 -21.36
CA SER A 73 -9.22 -22.92 -22.45
C SER A 73 -8.59 -21.80 -23.31
N PRO A 74 -7.47 -22.06 -24.01
CA PRO A 74 -6.90 -21.13 -24.98
C PRO A 74 -7.80 -20.89 -26.22
N TYR A 75 -8.89 -21.65 -26.37
CA TYR A 75 -9.77 -21.60 -27.54
C TYR A 75 -10.88 -20.55 -27.40
N SER A 76 -11.16 -20.05 -26.19
CA SER A 76 -12.07 -18.92 -25.95
C SER A 76 -11.48 -17.57 -26.36
N GLY A 77 -10.18 -17.53 -26.63
CA GLY A 77 -9.43 -16.28 -26.79
C GLY A 77 -8.91 -15.72 -25.46
N ASN A 78 -9.03 -16.48 -24.37
CA ASN A 78 -8.39 -16.17 -23.10
C ASN A 78 -6.86 -16.06 -23.27
N LEU A 79 -6.30 -14.94 -22.80
CA LEU A 79 -4.85 -14.67 -22.83
C LEU A 79 -4.10 -15.44 -21.74
N PHE A 80 -4.80 -15.85 -20.69
CA PHE A 80 -4.29 -16.56 -19.53
C PHE A 80 -5.10 -17.85 -19.31
N PRO A 81 -4.87 -18.91 -20.11
CA PRO A 81 -5.58 -20.17 -19.92
C PRO A 81 -5.22 -20.82 -18.58
N THR A 82 -6.23 -21.27 -17.86
CA THR A 82 -6.14 -21.80 -16.49
C THR A 82 -6.20 -23.33 -16.46
N ASP A 83 -6.13 -23.93 -15.28
CA ASP A 83 -6.29 -25.38 -15.04
C ASP A 83 -7.73 -25.66 -14.59
N PRO A 84 -8.62 -26.22 -15.44
CA PRO A 84 -10.05 -26.42 -15.12
C PRO A 84 -10.37 -27.36 -13.96
N ARG A 85 -9.33 -27.86 -13.29
CA ARG A 85 -9.42 -28.73 -12.12
C ARG A 85 -9.00 -28.01 -10.84
N LYS A 86 -8.76 -26.70 -10.92
CA LYS A 86 -8.28 -25.85 -9.83
C LYS A 86 -8.96 -24.49 -9.92
N VAL A 87 -9.81 -24.25 -8.92
CA VAL A 87 -10.46 -22.96 -8.66
C VAL A 87 -9.49 -21.77 -8.62
N ASP A 88 -8.22 -22.01 -8.30
CA ASP A 88 -7.15 -21.03 -8.21
C ASP A 88 -5.90 -21.69 -8.83
N THR A 89 -5.56 -21.28 -10.05
CA THR A 89 -4.58 -21.98 -10.87
C THR A 89 -3.15 -21.77 -10.39
N ASP A 90 -2.79 -20.56 -9.95
CA ASP A 90 -1.44 -20.24 -9.48
C ASP A 90 -1.27 -20.27 -7.96
N GLY A 91 -2.37 -20.38 -7.22
CA GLY A 91 -2.41 -20.63 -5.79
C GLY A 91 -2.13 -19.39 -4.94
N ASP A 92 -2.34 -18.18 -5.45
CA ASP A 92 -2.09 -16.95 -4.71
C ASP A 92 -3.21 -16.59 -3.71
N GLY A 93 -4.42 -17.13 -3.93
CA GLY A 93 -5.59 -16.95 -3.07
C GLY A 93 -6.77 -16.22 -3.71
N LEU A 94 -6.67 -15.74 -4.96
CA LEU A 94 -7.82 -15.37 -5.79
C LEU A 94 -8.26 -16.57 -6.63
N THR A 95 -9.56 -16.67 -6.91
CA THR A 95 -10.02 -17.68 -7.87
C THR A 95 -9.80 -17.20 -9.29
N ASP A 96 -9.63 -18.14 -10.23
CA ASP A 96 -9.46 -17.81 -11.65
C ASP A 96 -10.62 -16.94 -12.17
N TYR A 97 -11.85 -17.20 -11.71
CA TYR A 97 -13.00 -16.31 -11.92
C TYR A 97 -12.81 -14.88 -11.41
N GLU A 98 -12.36 -14.69 -10.16
CA GLU A 98 -12.15 -13.37 -9.58
C GLU A 98 -11.10 -12.60 -10.39
N GLU A 99 -10.01 -13.27 -10.73
CA GLU A 99 -8.93 -12.69 -11.50
C GLU A 99 -9.37 -12.31 -12.91
N LEU A 100 -10.02 -13.21 -13.65
CA LEU A 100 -10.40 -12.94 -15.04
C LEU A 100 -11.63 -12.05 -15.20
N LYS A 101 -12.59 -12.09 -14.27
CA LYS A 101 -13.89 -11.41 -14.41
C LYS A 101 -14.04 -10.17 -13.52
N ILE A 102 -13.37 -10.12 -12.38
CA ILE A 102 -13.52 -9.02 -11.41
C ILE A 102 -12.32 -8.09 -11.51
N PHE A 103 -11.12 -8.58 -11.22
CA PHE A 103 -9.93 -7.74 -11.08
C PHE A 103 -9.15 -7.54 -12.39
N GLU A 104 -9.29 -8.46 -13.33
CA GLU A 104 -8.51 -8.58 -14.59
C GLU A 104 -7.00 -8.69 -14.31
N THR A 105 -6.66 -9.44 -13.26
CA THR A 105 -5.31 -9.88 -12.87
C THR A 105 -4.91 -11.15 -13.65
N ASN A 106 -3.75 -11.74 -13.34
CA ASN A 106 -3.18 -12.83 -14.11
C ASN A 106 -3.23 -14.18 -13.36
N PRO A 107 -4.19 -15.07 -13.68
CA PRO A 107 -4.43 -16.32 -12.93
C PRO A 107 -3.38 -17.43 -13.09
N ILE A 108 -2.31 -17.14 -13.82
CA ILE A 108 -1.20 -18.08 -14.02
C ILE A 108 0.13 -17.51 -13.52
N ASN A 109 0.10 -16.38 -12.81
CA ASN A 109 1.28 -15.71 -12.30
C ASN A 109 0.98 -14.89 -11.04
N TRP A 110 1.22 -15.51 -9.88
CA TRP A 110 1.03 -14.91 -8.56
C TRP A 110 1.82 -13.62 -8.27
N LYS A 111 2.70 -13.19 -9.20
CA LYS A 111 3.52 -11.97 -9.09
C LYS A 111 3.12 -10.95 -10.13
N ASP A 112 1.84 -10.89 -10.45
CA ASP A 112 1.32 -9.77 -11.19
C ASP A 112 1.34 -8.49 -10.35
N ASP A 113 1.35 -7.40 -11.09
CA ASP A 113 1.70 -6.05 -10.64
C ASP A 113 1.13 -5.10 -11.70
N ILE A 114 -0.20 -4.94 -11.69
CA ILE A 114 -0.94 -4.37 -12.83
C ILE A 114 -0.66 -2.86 -13.00
N ASP A 115 -0.38 -2.14 -11.92
CA ASP A 115 0.00 -0.73 -11.95
C ASP A 115 1.49 -0.46 -11.67
N GLY A 116 2.25 -1.46 -11.23
CA GLY A 116 3.70 -1.37 -11.10
C GLY A 116 4.17 -0.79 -9.78
N ASP A 117 3.33 -0.87 -8.73
CA ASP A 117 3.50 -0.17 -7.48
C ASP A 117 3.98 -1.06 -6.32
N ASN A 118 4.05 -2.37 -6.54
CA ASN A 118 4.40 -3.36 -5.52
C ASN A 118 5.79 -3.09 -4.89
N VAL A 119 5.81 -2.66 -3.61
CA VAL A 119 7.05 -2.44 -2.82
C VAL A 119 7.11 -3.38 -1.62
N TRP A 120 6.20 -3.26 -0.67
CA TRP A 120 6.06 -4.19 0.46
C TRP A 120 5.12 -5.34 0.14
N TRP A 121 4.19 -5.11 -0.77
CA TRP A 121 3.37 -6.16 -1.37
C TRP A 121 4.18 -6.96 -2.38
N ASN A 122 3.86 -8.25 -2.47
CA ASN A 122 4.49 -9.16 -3.42
C ASN A 122 3.70 -9.33 -4.72
N SER A 123 2.43 -8.91 -4.75
CA SER A 123 1.51 -9.00 -5.89
C SER A 123 0.20 -8.24 -5.68
N ASP A 124 -0.57 -8.08 -6.75
CA ASP A 124 -1.92 -7.49 -6.75
C ASP A 124 -2.88 -8.21 -5.77
N TYR A 125 -2.70 -9.51 -5.51
CA TYR A 125 -3.48 -10.21 -4.47
C TYR A 125 -3.32 -9.62 -3.07
N GLU A 126 -2.09 -9.23 -2.68
CA GLU A 126 -1.84 -8.68 -1.35
C GLU A 126 -2.50 -7.30 -1.21
N GLU A 127 -2.48 -6.49 -2.27
CA GLU A 127 -3.18 -5.22 -2.37
C GLU A 127 -4.71 -5.40 -2.30
N ILE A 128 -5.28 -6.30 -3.12
CA ILE A 128 -6.71 -6.64 -3.10
C ILE A 128 -7.13 -7.11 -1.71
N SER A 129 -6.32 -7.97 -1.09
CA SER A 129 -6.55 -8.48 0.27
C SER A 129 -6.50 -7.38 1.32
N PHE A 130 -5.59 -6.41 1.18
CA PHE A 130 -5.51 -5.24 2.04
C PHE A 130 -6.81 -4.42 1.95
N TYR A 131 -7.23 -4.04 0.75
CA TYR A 131 -8.44 -3.24 0.55
C TYR A 131 -9.72 -3.96 1.01
N ARG A 132 -9.85 -5.27 0.74
CA ARG A 132 -10.97 -6.10 1.25
C ARG A 132 -11.03 -6.10 2.77
N LYS A 133 -9.88 -6.18 3.45
CA LYS A 133 -9.79 -6.22 4.91
C LYS A 133 -10.26 -4.92 5.57
N ILE A 134 -10.05 -3.79 4.93
CA ILE A 134 -10.53 -2.48 5.40
C ILE A 134 -11.94 -2.13 4.87
N GLY A 135 -12.57 -3.06 4.14
CA GLY A 135 -13.99 -2.99 3.76
C GLY A 135 -14.28 -2.25 2.46
N ILE A 136 -13.27 -2.08 1.59
CA ILE A 136 -13.49 -1.55 0.23
C ILE A 136 -14.16 -2.63 -0.62
N SER A 137 -15.15 -2.23 -1.42
CA SER A 137 -15.85 -3.13 -2.34
C SER A 137 -14.99 -3.45 -3.55
N ASP A 138 -15.09 -4.68 -4.08
CA ASP A 138 -14.36 -5.13 -5.28
C ASP A 138 -14.49 -4.18 -6.49
N GLU A 139 -15.63 -3.49 -6.66
CA GLU A 139 -15.81 -2.47 -7.72
C GLU A 139 -14.79 -1.33 -7.60
N LYS A 140 -14.51 -0.87 -6.38
CA LYS A 140 -13.58 0.22 -6.11
C LYS A 140 -12.13 -0.30 -6.03
N ILE A 141 -11.92 -1.51 -5.51
CA ILE A 141 -10.60 -2.17 -5.54
C ILE A 141 -10.11 -2.31 -6.98
N ARG A 142 -10.99 -2.68 -7.91
CA ARG A 142 -10.66 -2.77 -9.33
C ARG A 142 -10.15 -1.43 -9.92
N GLU A 143 -10.63 -0.30 -9.40
CA GLU A 143 -10.12 1.02 -9.78
C GLU A 143 -8.77 1.31 -9.13
N PHE A 144 -8.59 0.92 -7.86
CA PHE A 144 -7.39 1.14 -7.06
C PHE A 144 -6.18 0.39 -7.58
N ILE A 145 -6.30 -0.92 -7.85
CA ILE A 145 -5.17 -1.71 -8.36
C ILE A 145 -4.62 -1.21 -9.70
N ARG A 146 -5.31 -0.30 -10.40
CA ARG A 146 -4.86 0.32 -11.66
C ARG A 146 -4.26 1.71 -11.47
N ASN A 147 -4.12 2.16 -10.23
CA ASN A 147 -3.68 3.47 -9.87
C ASN A 147 -2.63 3.37 -8.76
N PRO A 148 -1.34 3.54 -9.10
CA PRO A 148 -0.23 3.23 -8.21
C PRO A 148 -0.06 4.21 -7.03
N ASP A 149 -1.01 5.11 -6.81
CA ASP A 149 -1.00 6.23 -5.83
C ASP A 149 -2.46 6.73 -5.73
N VAL A 150 -3.30 6.10 -4.88
CA VAL A 150 -4.76 6.41 -4.89
C VAL A 150 -5.14 7.71 -4.20
N ASP A 151 -4.45 8.13 -3.15
CA ASP A 151 -4.72 9.41 -2.51
C ASP A 151 -3.97 10.59 -3.16
N GLY A 152 -2.98 10.31 -4.00
CA GLY A 152 -2.28 11.31 -4.80
C GLY A 152 -1.25 12.12 -4.01
N ASP A 153 -0.74 11.58 -2.91
CA ASP A 153 0.25 12.24 -2.06
C ASP A 153 1.70 12.14 -2.62
N GLY A 154 1.90 11.28 -3.62
CA GLY A 154 3.19 11.05 -4.28
C GLY A 154 4.02 9.91 -3.69
N VAL A 155 3.44 9.10 -2.82
CA VAL A 155 3.91 7.78 -2.39
C VAL A 155 3.09 6.72 -3.12
N PHE A 156 3.73 5.60 -3.47
CA PHE A 156 3.01 4.51 -4.12
C PHE A 156 2.34 3.64 -3.07
N ASP A 157 1.13 3.16 -3.33
CA ASP A 157 0.31 2.43 -2.34
C ASP A 157 1.07 1.25 -1.75
N GLY A 158 1.79 0.48 -2.57
CA GLY A 158 2.59 -0.65 -2.13
C GLY A 158 3.71 -0.30 -1.15
N GLY A 159 4.07 0.98 -1.04
CA GLY A 159 4.99 1.54 -0.05
C GLY A 159 4.33 2.56 0.89
N ASP A 160 3.02 2.74 0.83
CA ASP A 160 2.25 3.68 1.63
C ASP A 160 1.65 2.98 2.88
N ILE A 161 1.72 3.66 4.02
CA ILE A 161 1.14 3.21 5.28
C ILE A 161 -0.39 3.36 5.33
N ASP A 162 -0.94 4.35 4.61
CA ASP A 162 -2.37 4.58 4.46
C ASP A 162 -2.69 5.03 3.00
N PRO A 163 -2.72 4.09 2.04
CA PRO A 163 -2.95 4.37 0.60
C PRO A 163 -4.26 5.12 0.24
N LEU A 164 -5.13 5.34 1.23
CA LEU A 164 -6.42 6.02 1.04
C LEU A 164 -6.43 7.44 1.59
N ARG A 165 -5.38 7.85 2.31
CA ARG A 165 -5.31 9.12 2.99
C ARG A 165 -3.88 9.63 3.03
N ASP A 166 -3.67 10.72 2.32
CA ASP A 166 -2.53 11.60 2.46
C ASP A 166 -2.44 12.06 3.93
N LEU A 167 -1.48 11.52 4.69
CA LEU A 167 -1.47 11.67 6.14
C LEU A 167 -0.86 13.00 6.54
N ARG A 168 -1.71 13.89 7.05
CA ARG A 168 -1.32 15.24 7.45
C ARG A 168 -1.75 15.56 8.86
N VAL A 169 -0.95 16.37 9.54
CA VAL A 169 -1.33 16.94 10.83
C VAL A 169 -1.10 18.43 10.90
N ASP A 170 -2.04 19.10 11.54
CA ASP A 170 -1.86 20.46 11.98
C ASP A 170 -1.43 20.45 13.44
N ILE A 171 -0.27 21.06 13.72
CA ILE A 171 0.20 21.30 15.09
C ILE A 171 -0.09 22.74 15.45
N VAL A 172 -1.03 22.93 16.38
CA VAL A 172 -1.41 24.25 16.88
C VAL A 172 -0.76 24.46 18.23
N ILE A 173 0.26 25.32 18.29
CA ILE A 173 0.76 25.83 19.56
C ILE A 173 -0.37 26.66 20.16
N LYS A 174 -0.69 26.48 21.44
CA LYS A 174 -1.72 27.27 22.15
C LYS A 174 -1.04 28.32 23.02
N TRP A 175 -0.10 27.86 23.83
CA TRP A 175 0.70 28.74 24.67
C TRP A 175 2.03 28.09 25.02
N ILE A 176 3.03 28.95 25.22
CA ILE A 176 4.35 28.63 25.72
C ILE A 176 4.60 29.52 26.93
N LYS A 177 5.17 28.94 27.98
CA LYS A 177 5.60 29.67 29.16
C LYS A 177 7.04 29.32 29.45
N ILE A 178 7.92 30.30 29.33
CA ILE A 178 9.32 30.14 29.72
C ILE A 178 9.48 30.68 31.15
N ILE A 179 10.04 29.85 32.03
CA ILE A 179 10.14 30.11 33.47
C ILE A 179 11.59 30.47 33.85
N SER A 180 12.55 30.15 32.99
CA SER A 180 13.97 30.47 33.12
C SER A 180 14.32 31.74 32.33
N ASP A 181 15.39 32.45 32.73
CA ASP A 181 16.01 33.48 31.89
C ASP A 181 16.93 32.87 30.81
N MET A 182 17.08 31.53 30.82
CA MET A 182 17.93 30.75 29.91
C MET A 182 19.36 31.29 29.77
N GLY A 183 19.86 31.96 30.82
CA GLY A 183 21.20 32.55 30.83
C GLY A 183 21.35 33.85 30.02
N ASP A 184 20.23 34.43 29.55
CA ASP A 184 20.21 35.70 28.83
C ASP A 184 20.32 36.90 29.78
N LYS A 185 21.03 37.93 29.33
CA LYS A 185 21.24 39.20 30.06
C LYS A 185 20.23 40.27 29.67
N ASP A 186 19.64 40.17 28.49
CA ASP A 186 18.50 40.99 28.17
C ASP A 186 17.20 40.24 28.51
N SER A 187 16.10 40.97 28.63
CA SER A 187 14.88 40.42 29.22
C SER A 187 13.96 39.79 28.17
N ALA A 188 14.41 39.63 26.92
CA ALA A 188 13.60 39.18 25.81
C ALA A 188 14.26 38.02 25.09
N ILE A 189 13.73 36.81 25.31
CA ILE A 189 14.28 35.60 24.73
C ILE A 189 13.78 35.45 23.30
N GLU A 190 14.70 35.37 22.36
CA GLU A 190 14.45 35.20 20.94
C GLU A 190 14.45 33.72 20.59
N MET A 191 13.27 33.14 20.47
CA MET A 191 13.11 31.70 20.31
C MET A 191 12.76 31.31 18.89
N VAL A 192 13.37 30.25 18.39
CA VAL A 192 12.92 29.57 17.17
C VAL A 192 12.15 28.32 17.55
N ILE A 193 10.91 28.20 17.09
CA ILE A 193 10.15 26.95 17.10
C ILE A 193 10.47 26.22 15.81
N ASN A 194 11.08 25.05 15.88
CA ASN A 194 11.25 24.17 14.72
C ASN A 194 10.36 22.94 14.89
N ILE A 195 9.45 22.71 13.95
CA ILE A 195 8.59 21.54 13.88
C ILE A 195 8.91 20.72 12.64
N SER A 196 9.13 19.42 12.81
CA SER A 196 9.41 18.53 11.66
C SER A 196 8.75 17.17 11.79
N SER A 197 8.39 16.57 10.66
CA SER A 197 8.05 15.16 10.48
C SER A 197 9.04 14.52 9.50
N GLY A 198 9.80 13.54 10.00
CA GLY A 198 10.78 12.82 9.18
C GLY A 198 11.85 13.71 8.51
N LEU A 199 12.23 13.37 7.28
CA LEU A 199 13.27 14.06 6.49
C LEU A 199 12.76 15.16 5.57
N ASN A 200 11.43 15.28 5.39
CA ASN A 200 10.85 15.98 4.24
C ASN A 200 10.02 17.22 4.62
N SER A 201 9.51 17.31 5.84
CA SER A 201 8.77 18.50 6.29
C SER A 201 9.43 19.10 7.53
N THR A 202 9.93 20.32 7.39
CA THR A 202 10.43 21.15 8.49
C THR A 202 9.83 22.54 8.34
N GLN A 203 9.14 23.00 9.37
CA GLN A 203 8.65 24.37 9.47
C GLN A 203 9.28 25.05 10.68
N ASN A 204 9.53 26.34 10.56
CA ASN A 204 10.05 27.13 11.66
C ASN A 204 9.35 28.48 11.77
N ASP A 205 9.20 28.95 13.01
CA ASP A 205 8.76 30.31 13.30
C ASP A 205 9.64 30.93 14.39
N GLU A 206 9.81 32.25 14.33
CA GLU A 206 10.60 33.02 15.28
C GLU A 206 9.64 33.79 16.21
N ILE A 207 9.74 33.57 17.51
CA ILE A 207 8.93 34.23 18.54
C ILE A 207 9.80 34.91 19.57
N ILE A 208 9.34 36.04 20.09
CA ILE A 208 10.00 36.73 21.20
C ILE A 208 9.18 36.51 22.45
N VAL A 209 9.78 35.93 23.48
CA VAL A 209 9.12 35.59 24.75
C VAL A 209 9.79 36.32 25.91
N LEU A 210 8.98 36.91 26.79
CA LEU A 210 9.48 37.52 28.03
C LEU A 210 9.42 36.48 29.16
N PRO A 211 10.52 36.25 29.91
CA PRO A 211 10.54 35.29 31.02
C PRO A 211 9.44 35.54 32.06
N GLY A 212 8.76 34.48 32.48
CA GLY A 212 7.71 34.53 33.50
C GLY A 212 6.33 34.96 33.01
N GLU A 213 6.19 35.40 31.76
CA GLU A 213 4.91 35.69 31.12
C GLU A 213 4.43 34.51 30.27
N ASN A 214 3.11 34.31 30.21
CA ASN A 214 2.54 33.31 29.31
C ASN A 214 2.47 33.88 27.90
N PHE A 215 3.26 33.34 26.98
CA PHE A 215 3.12 33.63 25.55
C PHE A 215 1.98 32.80 24.98
N THR A 216 0.86 33.45 24.66
CA THR A 216 -0.25 32.79 23.95
C THR A 216 -0.12 33.11 22.47
N SER A 217 -0.03 32.09 21.64
CA SER A 217 0.06 32.22 20.19
C SER A 217 -0.67 31.05 19.58
N ASN A 218 -1.65 31.31 18.70
CA ASN A 218 -2.35 30.29 17.92
C ASN A 218 -1.62 30.10 16.58
N GLN A 219 -0.37 29.71 16.62
CA GLN A 219 0.39 29.37 15.41
C GLN A 219 0.07 27.93 15.02
N THR A 220 -0.21 27.73 13.74
CA THR A 220 -0.46 26.41 13.14
C THR A 220 0.70 26.05 12.23
N PHE A 221 1.24 24.86 12.42
CA PHE A 221 2.26 24.26 11.56
C PHE A 221 1.64 23.06 10.84
N HIS A 222 1.79 23.04 9.51
CA HIS A 222 1.18 22.02 8.65
C HIS A 222 2.22 20.95 8.31
N LEU A 223 2.11 19.77 8.90
CA LEU A 223 3.05 18.68 8.66
C LEU A 223 2.43 17.64 7.73
N ASP A 224 3.27 17.23 6.80
CA ASP A 224 3.07 16.11 5.90
C ASP A 224 3.88 14.94 6.47
N LEU A 225 3.25 13.80 6.72
CA LEU A 225 3.91 12.70 7.42
C LEU A 225 4.82 11.90 6.47
N ASP A 226 5.54 10.93 7.01
CA ASP A 226 6.25 9.97 6.17
C ASP A 226 5.33 8.80 5.85
N ASP A 227 4.49 8.97 4.83
CA ASP A 227 3.54 7.94 4.36
C ASP A 227 4.24 6.64 3.94
N ARG A 228 5.57 6.71 3.76
CA ARG A 228 6.46 5.57 3.48
C ARG A 228 6.76 4.65 4.66
N GLY A 229 6.30 4.94 5.87
CA GLY A 229 6.46 4.09 7.07
C GLY A 229 7.89 3.64 7.45
N GLU A 230 8.92 4.19 6.82
CA GLU A 230 10.33 3.84 7.05
C GLU A 230 10.85 4.63 8.26
N PRO A 231 11.26 3.97 9.35
CA PRO A 231 12.08 4.61 10.37
C PRO A 231 13.47 4.84 9.78
N GLY A 232 13.62 5.92 9.02
CA GLY A 232 14.92 6.52 8.77
C GLY A 232 15.64 6.63 10.11
N ASN A 233 16.86 6.10 10.18
CA ASN A 233 17.61 5.87 11.41
C ASN A 233 17.53 7.09 12.37
N GLY A 234 16.59 7.06 13.32
CA GLY A 234 16.36 8.14 14.30
C GLY A 234 15.12 9.01 14.16
N THR A 235 14.10 8.72 13.35
CA THR A 235 12.90 9.59 13.24
C THR A 235 11.94 9.45 14.43
N SER A 236 11.77 10.54 15.21
CA SER A 236 10.51 10.78 15.92
C SER A 236 9.52 11.34 14.89
N PRO A 237 8.23 11.00 14.95
CA PRO A 237 7.26 11.47 13.95
C PRO A 237 7.08 12.99 14.00
N ILE A 238 7.27 13.59 15.18
CA ILE A 238 7.22 15.04 15.40
C ILE A 238 8.36 15.44 16.32
N TRP A 239 9.06 16.53 15.99
CA TRP A 239 10.06 17.17 16.84
C TRP A 239 9.68 18.63 17.03
N ILE A 240 9.73 19.15 18.25
CA ILE A 240 9.65 20.58 18.52
C ILE A 240 10.93 21.00 19.23
N ILE A 241 11.66 21.94 18.65
CA ILE A 241 12.90 22.47 19.23
C ILE A 241 12.67 23.96 19.48
N LEU A 242 13.05 24.40 20.68
CA LEU A 242 13.12 25.79 21.09
C LEU A 242 14.59 26.10 21.41
N TYR A 243 15.14 27.17 20.84
CA TYR A 243 16.47 27.67 21.22
C TYR A 243 16.52 29.19 21.19
N ASP A 244 17.29 29.76 22.12
CA ASP A 244 17.59 31.18 22.24
C ASP A 244 18.61 31.64 21.17
N MET A 245 18.38 32.81 20.55
CA MET A 245 19.25 33.39 19.52
C MET A 245 20.33 34.34 20.06
N ASP A 246 20.19 34.87 21.28
CA ASP A 246 21.14 35.84 21.84
C ASP A 246 22.47 35.19 22.25
N THR A 247 22.43 33.89 22.55
CA THR A 247 23.61 33.04 22.72
C THR A 247 24.17 32.54 21.38
N LYS A 248 24.64 33.45 20.52
CA LYS A 248 25.40 33.05 19.32
C LYS A 248 26.63 32.22 19.68
N LEU A 249 26.59 30.92 19.38
CA LEU A 249 27.70 30.02 19.04
C LEU A 249 29.02 30.34 19.77
N ALA A 250 29.06 30.18 21.10
CA ALA A 250 30.32 29.99 21.78
C ALA A 250 30.65 28.50 21.76
N GLU A 251 31.45 28.05 20.78
CA GLU A 251 32.08 26.72 20.83
C GLU A 251 32.78 26.54 22.20
N ARG A 252 32.18 25.76 23.09
CA ARG A 252 32.83 25.31 24.33
C ARG A 252 33.21 23.84 24.22
N ASN A 253 34.45 23.62 24.62
CA ASN A 253 35.28 22.42 24.50
C ASN A 253 34.54 21.09 24.70
N TYR A 254 34.77 20.19 23.74
CA TYR A 254 34.46 18.76 23.76
C TYR A 254 34.98 18.10 25.03
N ASN A 255 34.08 17.74 25.96
CA ASN A 255 34.22 16.61 26.91
C ASN A 255 32.98 16.37 27.78
N ASP A 256 31.96 17.23 27.73
CA ASP A 256 30.60 16.90 28.19
C ASP A 256 29.67 16.76 26.99
N TYR A 257 29.04 15.59 26.85
CA TYR A 257 28.15 15.22 25.74
C TYR A 257 26.73 15.83 25.89
N ILE A 258 26.64 17.07 26.36
CA ILE A 258 25.37 17.78 26.41
C ILE A 258 25.69 19.24 26.09
N TRP A 259 25.37 19.62 24.86
CA TRP A 259 25.50 21.00 24.43
C TRP A 259 24.63 21.90 25.34
N GLU A 260 25.10 23.11 25.67
CA GLU A 260 24.40 24.18 26.43
C GLU A 260 23.19 24.75 25.63
N TYR A 261 22.40 23.88 24.99
CA TYR A 261 21.07 24.20 24.49
C TYR A 261 20.10 23.64 25.53
N ASP A 262 19.22 24.47 26.08
CA ASP A 262 18.04 23.99 26.78
C ASP A 262 17.01 23.58 25.73
N ILE A 263 17.32 22.48 25.06
CA ILE A 263 16.40 21.86 24.12
C ILE A 263 15.27 21.31 24.97
N ILE A 264 14.09 21.93 24.92
CA ILE A 264 12.86 21.20 25.22
C ILE A 264 12.70 20.18 24.09
N ARG A 265 13.48 19.11 24.13
CA ARG A 265 13.22 17.93 23.30
C ARG A 265 11.95 17.37 23.87
N ILE A 266 10.88 17.41 23.08
CA ILE A 266 9.73 16.56 23.35
C ILE A 266 10.18 15.11 23.14
N TYR A 267 10.92 14.58 24.10
CA TYR A 267 10.88 13.17 24.40
C TYR A 267 9.66 13.02 25.29
N GLY A 268 8.51 12.82 24.66
CA GLY A 268 7.21 12.93 25.31
C GLY A 268 7.20 12.28 26.70
N ASN A 269 6.54 12.95 27.65
CA ASN A 269 6.15 12.32 28.91
C ASN A 269 5.05 11.24 28.68
N SER A 270 4.68 11.01 27.41
CA SER A 270 3.78 9.99 26.88
C SER A 270 4.11 9.69 25.40
N SER A 271 4.78 8.56 25.15
CA SER A 271 4.58 7.61 24.02
C SER A 271 4.78 7.94 22.52
N PHE A 272 5.33 9.06 22.03
CA PHE A 272 5.58 9.22 20.57
C PHE A 272 6.81 8.49 20.01
N TYR A 273 7.49 7.66 20.81
CA TYR A 273 8.80 7.10 20.47
C TYR A 273 8.81 6.14 19.26
N LYS A 274 7.64 5.76 18.73
CA LYS A 274 7.59 4.63 17.80
C LYS A 274 6.64 4.68 16.62
N ASN A 275 5.71 5.64 16.51
CA ASN A 275 4.92 6.03 15.33
C ASN A 275 3.71 6.87 15.78
N LEU A 276 3.38 7.95 15.06
CA LEU A 276 2.14 8.71 15.23
C LEU A 276 1.00 7.94 14.53
N LYS A 277 -0.13 7.73 15.21
CA LYS A 277 -1.30 7.05 14.66
C LYS A 277 -2.46 8.03 14.51
N ILE A 278 -2.87 8.29 13.28
CA ILE A 278 -3.99 9.20 13.01
C ILE A 278 -5.26 8.38 12.78
N PRO A 279 -6.38 8.70 13.46
CA PRO A 279 -6.62 9.88 14.32
C PRO A 279 -6.40 9.64 15.83
N ASP A 280 -5.96 8.44 16.22
CA ASP A 280 -5.90 8.02 17.64
C ASP A 280 -5.01 8.91 18.53
N ASP A 281 -3.95 9.47 17.95
CA ASP A 281 -2.98 10.35 18.60
C ASP A 281 -3.25 11.85 18.31
N CYS A 282 -4.46 12.21 17.86
CA CYS A 282 -4.88 13.61 17.77
C CYS A 282 -5.49 14.08 19.10
N GLY A 283 -5.18 15.32 19.51
CA GLY A 283 -5.67 15.90 20.75
C GLY A 283 -4.75 16.96 21.36
N GLU A 284 -5.08 17.39 22.59
CA GLU A 284 -4.27 18.35 23.33
C GLU A 284 -3.14 17.67 24.12
N TYR A 285 -1.95 18.24 24.02
CA TYR A 285 -0.74 17.78 24.66
C TYR A 285 -0.15 18.87 25.55
N TYR A 286 0.32 18.45 26.72
CA TYR A 286 0.90 19.31 27.73
C TYR A 286 2.30 18.78 28.06
N ILE A 287 3.30 19.63 27.90
CA ILE A 287 4.69 19.32 28.24
C ILE A 287 5.21 20.31 29.28
N ASN A 288 6.07 19.80 30.17
CA ASN A 288 6.74 20.57 31.20
C ASN A 288 8.19 20.09 31.28
N GLY A 289 9.12 21.05 31.28
CA GLY A 289 10.56 20.85 31.47
C GLY A 289 11.11 21.83 32.51
N ALA A 290 12.43 21.75 32.75
CA ALA A 290 13.09 22.60 33.74
C ALA A 290 12.93 24.11 33.45
N ASP A 291 12.94 24.48 32.16
CA ASP A 291 12.98 25.87 31.72
C ASP A 291 11.64 26.41 31.20
N GLY A 292 10.63 25.56 31.06
CA GLY A 292 9.33 26.00 30.56
C GLY A 292 8.26 24.92 30.44
N GLU A 293 7.07 25.39 30.08
CA GLU A 293 5.86 24.60 29.86
C GLU A 293 5.26 24.99 28.51
N MET A 294 4.63 24.04 27.83
CA MET A 294 3.93 24.30 26.57
C MET A 294 2.69 23.44 26.46
N CYS A 295 1.65 24.03 25.85
CA CYS A 295 0.47 23.34 25.39
C CYS A 295 0.36 23.46 23.87
N PHE A 296 0.11 22.34 23.22
CA PHE A 296 -0.16 22.29 21.79
C PHE A 296 -1.27 21.27 21.50
N GLU A 297 -1.87 21.37 20.33
CA GLU A 297 -2.90 20.46 19.85
C GLU A 297 -2.45 19.84 18.53
N ILE A 298 -2.60 18.53 18.38
CA ILE A 298 -2.45 17.83 17.10
C ILE A 298 -3.83 17.59 16.53
N ILE A 299 -4.05 18.04 15.29
CA ILE A 299 -5.31 17.92 14.58
C ILE A 299 -5.06 17.06 13.33
N ASP A 300 -5.93 16.07 13.11
CA ASP A 300 -5.99 15.32 11.86
C ASP A 300 -6.35 16.28 10.71
N ALA A 301 -5.41 16.46 9.79
CA ALA A 301 -5.57 17.26 8.58
C ALA A 301 -5.49 16.38 7.31
N SER A 302 -5.54 15.05 7.47
CA SER A 302 -5.45 14.08 6.38
C SER A 302 -6.55 14.30 5.35
N ILE A 303 -6.22 14.05 4.09
CA ILE A 303 -7.15 14.15 2.96
C ILE A 303 -7.31 12.75 2.39
N GLY A 304 -8.55 12.28 2.23
CA GLY A 304 -8.82 10.92 1.77
C GLY A 304 -9.78 10.82 0.58
N VAL A 305 -9.84 9.59 0.04
CA VAL A 305 -10.56 9.17 -1.18
C VAL A 305 -11.96 8.60 -0.92
#